data_AF-A0A414BD35-F1
#
_entry.id   AF-A0A414BD35-F1
#
_cell.length_a   1.000
_cell.length_b   1.000
_cell.length_c   1.000
_cell.angle_alpha   90.00
_cell.angle_beta   90.00
_cell.angle_gamma   90.00
#
_symmetry.space_group_name_H-M   'P 1'
#
loop_
_entity.id
_entity.type
_entity.pdbx_description
1 polymer ?
#
loop_
_entity_poly.entity_id
_entity_poly.type
_entity_poly.pdbx_seq_one_letter_code
_entity_poly.pdbx_strand_id
1 'polypeptide(L)'
;MTFDIFLEQIPELGNTSASQLICFFGYYIIDIQKKESFFPKDIDNCFQMAQISPYSNIPSFLSTKSKGKNSIFIKNKNGSYTLQRKLREEINVKIGLPKKTVPSNNLFPTELLIDTRGYIQNIASQAILCYDYGLYDASLVMMRKLIETLIIELFEFEGISEKIKNKDGYFLYLSDLIDKLQSEKKWNLSRNTQQSYLT
;
A
#
# COMPACT_ATOMS: atom_id res chain seq x y z
N MET A 1 -3.34 8.77 -7.85
CA MET A 1 -4.80 8.84 -7.79
C MET A 1 -5.20 10.21 -8.32
N THR A 2 -6.09 10.28 -9.31
CA THR A 2 -6.61 11.55 -9.84
C THR A 2 -7.67 12.13 -8.90
N PHE A 3 -8.07 13.39 -9.10
CA PHE A 3 -9.11 14.01 -8.27
C PHE A 3 -10.47 13.31 -8.42
N ASP A 4 -10.85 12.93 -9.63
CA ASP A 4 -12.15 12.27 -9.88
C ASP A 4 -12.23 10.90 -9.17
N ILE A 5 -11.15 10.10 -9.25
CA ILE A 5 -11.08 8.82 -8.51
C ILE A 5 -11.18 9.06 -6.99
N PHE A 6 -10.60 10.16 -6.49
CA PHE A 6 -10.73 10.51 -5.08
C PHE A 6 -12.17 10.89 -4.70
N LEU A 7 -12.88 11.63 -5.56
CA LEU A 7 -14.29 11.99 -5.31
C LEU A 7 -15.18 10.75 -5.23
N GLU A 8 -14.95 9.75 -6.08
CA GLU A 8 -15.68 8.46 -6.06
C GLU A 8 -15.49 7.69 -4.74
N GLN A 9 -14.41 7.95 -4.00
CA GLN A 9 -14.14 7.31 -2.71
C GLN A 9 -14.84 8.00 -1.53
N ILE A 10 -15.39 9.21 -1.71
CA ILE A 10 -16.12 9.91 -0.65
C ILE A 10 -17.50 9.26 -0.48
N PRO A 11 -17.81 8.65 0.68
CA PRO A 11 -19.09 7.99 0.90
C PRO A 11 -20.24 8.98 0.77
N GLU A 12 -21.26 8.62 -0.02
CA GLU A 12 -22.44 9.45 -0.25
C GLU A 12 -22.08 10.91 -0.61
N LEU A 13 -21.19 11.11 -1.58
CA LEU A 13 -20.72 12.44 -2.00
C LEU A 13 -21.85 13.46 -2.17
N GLY A 14 -22.97 13.06 -2.79
CA GLY A 14 -24.14 13.93 -3.00
C GLY A 14 -24.87 14.38 -1.72
N ASN A 15 -24.74 13.62 -0.63
CA ASN A 15 -25.31 13.97 0.68
C ASN A 15 -24.28 14.62 1.61
N THR A 16 -23.00 14.61 1.25
CA THR A 16 -21.92 15.14 2.08
C THR A 16 -21.97 16.66 2.09
N SER A 17 -22.11 17.25 3.27
CA SER A 17 -22.20 18.72 3.39
C SER A 17 -20.91 19.41 2.93
N ALA A 18 -21.01 20.64 2.43
CA ALA A 18 -19.84 21.43 2.03
C ALA A 18 -18.81 21.57 3.19
N SER A 19 -19.26 21.62 4.44
CA SER A 19 -18.34 21.66 5.59
C SER A 19 -17.52 20.38 5.77
N GLN A 20 -18.12 19.22 5.47
CA GLN A 20 -17.43 17.93 5.50
C GLN A 20 -16.50 17.79 4.29
N LEU A 21 -16.91 18.29 3.12
CA LEU A 21 -16.07 18.30 1.91
C LEU A 21 -14.76 19.08 2.11
N ILE A 22 -14.75 20.16 2.90
CA ILE A 22 -13.50 20.84 3.28
C ILE A 22 -12.48 19.86 3.90
N CYS A 23 -12.96 18.93 4.73
CA CYS A 23 -12.08 17.96 5.39
C CYS A 23 -11.49 16.96 4.37
N PHE A 24 -12.32 16.44 3.47
CA PHE A 24 -11.88 15.55 2.40
C PHE A 24 -10.91 16.24 1.42
N PHE A 25 -11.18 17.49 1.04
CA PHE A 25 -10.29 18.24 0.15
C PHE A 25 -8.95 18.59 0.81
N GLY A 26 -8.96 18.93 2.10
CA GLY A 26 -7.72 19.07 2.87
C GLY A 26 -6.90 17.78 2.87
N TYR A 27 -7.57 16.63 3.01
CA TYR A 27 -6.93 15.32 2.90
C TYR A 27 -6.38 15.06 1.50
N TYR A 28 -7.15 15.30 0.45
CA TYR A 28 -6.67 15.15 -0.92
C TYR A 28 -5.38 15.93 -1.19
N ILE A 29 -5.31 17.19 -0.74
CA ILE A 29 -4.13 18.04 -0.96
C ILE A 29 -2.90 17.53 -0.18
N ILE A 30 -3.06 17.14 1.09
CA ILE A 30 -1.93 16.71 1.94
C ILE A 30 -1.52 15.26 1.64
N ASP A 31 -2.48 14.35 1.62
CA ASP A 31 -2.24 12.91 1.58
C ASP A 31 -2.13 12.35 0.17
N ILE A 32 -2.93 12.86 -0.77
CA ILE A 32 -2.96 12.35 -2.14
C ILE A 32 -2.00 13.13 -3.03
N GLN A 33 -2.03 14.47 -2.97
CA GLN A 33 -1.10 15.32 -3.73
C GLN A 33 0.25 15.51 -3.05
N LYS A 34 0.42 15.03 -1.81
CA LYS A 34 1.69 15.11 -1.03
C LYS A 34 2.19 16.53 -0.78
N LYS A 35 1.29 17.53 -0.70
CA LYS A 35 1.68 18.89 -0.28
C LYS A 35 1.91 18.93 1.24
N GLU A 36 2.85 19.77 1.68
CA GLU A 36 3.14 19.94 3.10
C GLU A 36 2.03 20.68 3.86
N SER A 37 1.38 21.64 3.20
CA SER A 37 0.27 22.42 3.75
C SER A 37 -0.63 22.96 2.63
N PHE A 38 -1.79 23.51 2.97
CA PHE A 38 -2.72 24.13 2.03
C PHE A 38 -3.25 25.47 2.53
N PHE A 39 -3.64 26.35 1.62
CA PHE A 39 -4.32 27.61 1.90
C PHE A 39 -5.84 27.48 1.66
N PRO A 40 -6.68 28.38 2.21
CA PRO A 40 -8.12 28.36 1.95
C PRO A 40 -8.47 28.38 0.45
N LYS A 41 -7.64 29.02 -0.39
CA LYS A 41 -7.84 29.06 -1.84
C LYS A 41 -7.65 27.69 -2.51
N ASP A 42 -6.79 26.83 -1.98
CA ASP A 42 -6.63 25.47 -2.50
C ASP A 42 -7.91 24.64 -2.31
N ILE A 43 -8.61 24.83 -1.19
CA ILE A 43 -9.90 24.18 -0.91
C ILE A 43 -10.99 24.71 -1.84
N ASP A 44 -11.03 26.02 -2.06
CA ASP A 44 -11.94 26.65 -3.02
C ASP A 44 -11.74 26.10 -4.44
N ASN A 45 -10.48 25.93 -4.86
CA ASN A 45 -10.16 25.29 -6.14
C ASN A 45 -10.67 23.83 -6.20
N CYS A 46 -10.62 23.08 -5.10
CA CYS A 46 -11.20 21.72 -5.06
C CYS A 46 -12.71 21.72 -5.25
N PHE A 47 -13.45 22.69 -4.68
CA PHE A 47 -14.88 22.85 -4.94
C PHE A 47 -15.18 23.15 -6.41
N GLN A 48 -14.39 24.03 -7.03
CA GLN A 48 -14.51 24.36 -8.46
C GLN A 48 -14.25 23.14 -9.34
N MET A 49 -13.17 22.39 -9.05
CA MET A 49 -12.84 21.16 -9.76
C MET A 49 -13.94 20.09 -9.59
N ALA A 50 -14.53 19.99 -8.40
CA ALA A 50 -15.60 19.04 -8.10
C ALA A 50 -16.96 19.48 -8.68
N GLN A 51 -17.06 20.71 -9.19
CA GLN A 51 -18.30 21.33 -9.64
C GLN A 51 -19.39 21.35 -8.55
N ILE A 52 -18.98 21.53 -7.29
CA ILE A 52 -19.86 21.61 -6.13
C ILE A 52 -19.81 23.03 -5.56
N SER A 53 -20.98 23.59 -5.19
CA SER A 53 -21.03 24.91 -4.57
C SER A 53 -20.17 24.96 -3.29
N PRO A 54 -19.30 25.98 -3.15
CA PRO A 54 -18.38 26.05 -2.02
C PRO A 54 -19.10 26.35 -0.71
N TYR A 55 -18.45 25.97 0.40
CA TYR A 55 -18.90 26.38 1.73
C TYR A 55 -18.86 27.91 1.88
N SER A 56 -19.87 28.48 2.54
CA SER A 56 -20.10 29.92 2.62
C SER A 56 -18.91 30.74 3.13
N ASN A 57 -18.08 30.19 4.02
CA ASN A 57 -16.86 30.84 4.47
C ASN A 57 -15.77 29.83 4.88
N ILE A 58 -14.99 29.38 3.90
CA ILE A 58 -13.90 28.42 4.09
C ILE A 58 -12.84 28.93 5.10
N PRO A 59 -12.32 30.18 5.01
CA PRO A 59 -11.34 30.68 5.98
C PRO A 59 -11.84 30.64 7.43
N SER A 60 -13.11 31.00 7.66
CA SER A 60 -13.73 30.99 8.99
C SER A 60 -13.86 29.57 9.53
N PHE A 61 -14.30 28.62 8.70
CA PHE A 61 -14.40 27.21 9.07
C PHE A 61 -13.03 26.65 9.50
N LEU A 62 -12.00 26.84 8.68
CA LEU A 62 -10.64 26.35 8.96
C LEU A 62 -10.06 26.95 10.25
N SER A 63 -10.22 28.27 10.43
CA SER A 63 -9.76 28.98 11.64
C SER A 63 -10.47 28.49 12.90
N THR A 64 -11.79 28.30 12.83
CA THR A 64 -12.60 27.80 13.96
C THR A 64 -12.23 26.36 14.31
N LYS A 65 -12.07 25.52 13.28
CA LYS A 65 -11.68 24.10 13.41
C LYS A 65 -10.18 23.89 13.65
N SER A 66 -9.42 24.97 13.88
CA SER A 66 -8.03 24.93 14.33
C SER A 66 -7.88 25.23 15.83
N LYS A 67 -8.97 25.56 16.54
CA LYS A 67 -8.94 25.99 17.95
C LYS A 67 -9.68 25.02 18.88
N GLY A 68 -9.23 24.95 20.14
CA GLY A 68 -9.88 24.21 21.21
C GLY A 68 -9.75 22.68 21.11
N LYS A 69 -10.47 21.97 21.99
CA LYS A 69 -10.42 20.50 22.15
C LYS A 69 -10.88 19.71 20.91
N ASN A 70 -11.72 20.33 20.08
CA ASN A 70 -12.27 19.73 18.86
C ASN A 70 -11.56 20.24 17.59
N SER A 71 -10.33 20.73 17.74
CA SER A 71 -9.50 21.13 16.60
C SER A 71 -9.18 19.90 15.74
N ILE A 72 -9.32 20.05 14.42
CA ILE A 72 -9.07 19.01 13.41
C ILE A 72 -8.05 19.48 12.36
N PHE A 73 -7.72 20.77 12.35
CA PHE A 73 -6.66 21.36 11.55
C PHE A 73 -5.58 21.96 12.45
N ILE A 74 -4.39 22.16 11.90
CA ILE A 74 -3.31 22.93 12.51
C ILE A 74 -3.06 24.14 11.63
N LYS A 75 -3.19 25.34 12.21
CA LYS A 75 -2.90 26.60 11.51
C LYS A 75 -1.44 26.98 11.67
N ASN A 76 -0.74 27.13 10.54
CA ASN A 76 0.66 27.55 10.48
C ASN A 76 0.80 29.07 10.57
N LYS A 77 1.99 29.55 10.95
CA LYS A 77 2.29 30.98 11.08
C LYS A 77 2.09 31.78 9.79
N ASN A 78 2.35 31.16 8.65
CA ASN A 78 2.16 31.75 7.31
C ASN A 78 0.70 31.76 6.84
N GLY A 79 -0.25 31.29 7.67
CA GLY A 79 -1.67 31.24 7.33
C GLY A 79 -2.11 30.00 6.54
N SER A 80 -1.20 29.06 6.25
CA SER A 80 -1.57 27.74 5.72
C SER A 80 -2.06 26.80 6.82
N TYR A 81 -2.64 25.67 6.41
CA TYR A 81 -3.22 24.68 7.28
C TYR A 81 -2.67 23.29 6.95
N THR A 82 -2.57 22.44 7.97
CA THR A 82 -2.36 20.99 7.83
C THR A 82 -3.44 20.23 8.58
N LEU A 83 -3.51 18.92 8.38
CA LEU A 83 -4.46 18.05 9.08
C LEU A 83 -3.91 17.60 10.43
N GLN A 84 -4.77 17.57 11.45
CA GLN A 84 -4.46 16.78 12.63
C GLN A 84 -4.51 15.28 12.31
N ARG A 85 -3.68 14.52 13.04
CA ARG A 85 -3.60 13.05 12.95
C ARG A 85 -4.98 12.38 13.07
N LYS A 86 -5.80 12.84 14.02
CA LYS A 86 -7.16 12.31 14.25
C LYS A 86 -8.05 12.40 13.01
N LEU A 87 -8.12 13.59 12.38
CA LEU A 87 -8.93 13.80 11.18
C LEU A 87 -8.45 12.91 10.02
N ARG A 88 -7.14 12.77 9.86
CA ARG A 88 -6.53 11.92 8.84
C ARG A 88 -6.94 10.45 9.00
N GLU A 89 -6.92 9.94 10.23
CA GLU A 89 -7.35 8.57 10.54
C GLU A 89 -8.86 8.38 10.32
N GLU A 90 -9.69 9.35 10.73
CA GLU A 90 -11.14 9.34 10.47
C GLU A 90 -11.47 9.31 8.97
N ILE A 91 -10.76 10.09 8.15
CA ILE A 91 -10.95 10.10 6.71
C ILE A 91 -10.49 8.79 6.08
N ASN A 92 -9.32 8.25 6.45
CA ASN A 92 -8.81 6.96 5.94
C ASN A 92 -9.86 5.84 6.07
N VAL A 93 -10.52 5.76 7.23
CA VAL A 93 -11.60 4.79 7.48
C VAL A 93 -12.79 5.02 6.54
N LYS A 94 -13.18 6.28 6.32
CA LYS A 94 -14.32 6.63 5.47
C LYS A 94 -14.07 6.34 3.98
N ILE A 95 -12.90 6.68 3.46
CA ILE A 95 -12.60 6.51 2.03
C ILE A 95 -12.12 5.09 1.66
N GLY A 96 -12.17 4.16 2.62
CA GLY A 96 -11.78 2.77 2.39
C GLY A 96 -10.32 2.59 1.99
N LEU A 97 -9.46 3.58 2.23
CA LEU A 97 -8.03 3.38 2.02
C LEU A 97 -7.56 2.34 3.01
N PRO A 98 -7.01 1.19 2.54
CA PRO A 98 -6.51 0.19 3.46
C PRO A 98 -5.46 0.88 4.32
N LYS A 99 -5.67 0.79 5.65
CA LYS A 99 -4.60 1.10 6.59
C LYS A 99 -3.39 0.35 6.07
N LYS A 100 -2.25 1.02 5.88
CA LYS A 100 -1.01 0.32 5.51
C LYS A 100 -0.71 -0.62 6.67
N THR A 101 -1.24 -1.83 6.58
CA THR A 101 -1.14 -2.83 7.61
C THR A 101 0.30 -3.28 7.58
N VAL A 102 0.90 -3.26 8.75
CA VAL A 102 2.20 -3.87 8.93
C VAL A 102 1.96 -5.37 8.78
N PRO A 103 2.71 -6.07 7.91
CA PRO A 103 2.65 -7.53 7.83
C PRO A 103 2.76 -8.14 9.22
N SER A 104 1.82 -9.03 9.57
CA SER A 104 1.93 -9.78 10.82
C SER A 104 3.01 -10.87 10.73
N ASN A 105 3.21 -11.60 11.83
CA ASN A 105 4.05 -12.81 11.84
C ASN A 105 3.21 -14.10 11.72
N ASN A 106 1.93 -14.00 11.31
CA ASN A 106 1.00 -15.15 11.33
C ASN A 106 1.25 -16.17 10.20
N LEU A 107 1.69 -15.71 9.02
CA LEU A 107 2.01 -16.60 7.90
C LEU A 107 3.44 -17.15 8.01
N PHE A 108 4.41 -16.27 8.18
CA PHE A 108 5.79 -16.59 8.54
C PHE A 108 6.45 -15.38 9.22
N PRO A 109 7.57 -15.56 9.96
CA PRO A 109 8.24 -14.48 10.67
C PRO A 109 8.78 -13.40 9.72
N THR A 110 8.41 -12.14 9.93
CA THR A 110 8.88 -11.01 9.10
C THR A 110 10.38 -10.76 9.23
N GLU A 111 11.02 -11.25 10.29
CA GLU A 111 12.46 -11.15 10.49
C GLU A 111 13.25 -11.86 9.37
N LEU A 112 12.64 -12.85 8.69
CA LEU A 112 13.23 -13.52 7.52
C LEU A 112 13.45 -12.59 6.32
N LEU A 113 12.82 -11.41 6.32
CA LEU A 113 12.86 -10.46 5.20
C LEU A 113 13.85 -9.31 5.42
N ILE A 114 14.37 -9.15 6.63
CA ILE A 114 15.32 -8.10 6.98
C ILE A 114 16.57 -8.25 6.09
N ASP A 115 17.09 -7.12 5.58
CA ASP A 115 18.27 -7.04 4.73
C ASP A 115 18.21 -7.84 3.41
N THR A 116 17.03 -8.33 3.01
CA THR A 116 16.81 -8.91 1.67
C THR A 116 16.55 -7.82 0.62
N ARG A 117 16.58 -8.16 -0.67
CA ARG A 117 16.30 -7.19 -1.74
C ARG A 117 14.84 -6.70 -1.68
N GLY A 118 14.62 -5.44 -2.04
CA GLY A 118 13.32 -4.77 -1.88
C GLY A 118 12.14 -5.48 -2.58
N TYR A 119 12.35 -6.15 -3.71
CA TYR A 119 11.28 -6.92 -4.35
C TYR A 119 10.89 -8.17 -3.56
N ILE A 120 11.84 -8.84 -2.88
CA ILE A 120 11.56 -9.99 -2.01
C ILE A 120 10.72 -9.52 -0.83
N GLN A 121 11.15 -8.44 -0.18
CA GLN A 121 10.40 -7.81 0.91
C GLN A 121 8.97 -7.45 0.48
N ASN A 122 8.80 -6.89 -0.72
CA ASN A 122 7.50 -6.50 -1.26
C ASN A 122 6.58 -7.70 -1.52
N ILE A 123 7.09 -8.74 -2.20
CA ILE A 123 6.32 -9.97 -2.51
C ILE A 123 5.90 -10.66 -1.20
N ALA A 124 6.84 -10.81 -0.27
CA ALA A 124 6.60 -11.43 1.03
C ALA A 124 5.60 -10.64 1.89
N SER A 125 5.73 -9.31 1.93
CA SER A 125 4.76 -8.44 2.62
C SER A 125 3.35 -8.60 2.04
N GLN A 126 3.23 -8.68 0.72
CA GLN A 126 1.94 -8.92 0.06
C GLN A 126 1.38 -10.32 0.38
N ALA A 127 2.22 -11.36 0.42
CA ALA A 127 1.80 -12.71 0.81
C ALA A 127 1.20 -12.73 2.22
N ILE A 128 1.87 -12.10 3.19
CA ILE A 128 1.41 -11.98 4.58
C ILE A 128 0.12 -11.15 4.64
N LEU A 129 0.06 -10.02 3.95
CA LEU A 129 -1.12 -9.17 4.00
C LEU A 129 -2.36 -9.86 3.41
N CYS A 130 -2.22 -10.55 2.28
CA CYS A 130 -3.32 -11.36 1.76
C CYS A 130 -3.79 -12.39 2.77
N TYR A 131 -2.87 -13.04 3.50
CA TYR A 131 -3.21 -13.98 4.56
C TYR A 131 -3.95 -13.31 5.73
N ASP A 132 -3.43 -12.18 6.22
CA ASP A 132 -4.02 -11.41 7.32
C ASP A 132 -5.44 -10.92 7.01
N TYR A 133 -5.73 -10.63 5.74
CA TYR A 133 -7.06 -10.25 5.26
C TYR A 133 -7.97 -11.45 4.91
N GLY A 134 -7.50 -12.69 5.10
CA GLY A 134 -8.26 -13.91 4.76
C GLY A 134 -8.39 -14.19 3.25
N LEU A 135 -7.58 -13.52 2.42
CA LEU A 135 -7.51 -13.72 0.97
C LEU A 135 -6.52 -14.85 0.64
N TYR A 136 -6.85 -16.08 1.05
CA TYR A 136 -5.91 -17.20 1.04
C TYR A 136 -5.42 -17.59 -0.36
N ASP A 137 -6.28 -17.56 -1.39
CA ASP A 137 -5.86 -17.84 -2.76
C ASP A 137 -4.86 -16.80 -3.28
N ALA A 138 -5.09 -15.52 -2.97
CA ALA A 138 -4.15 -14.46 -3.31
C ALA A 138 -2.83 -14.63 -2.54
N SER A 139 -2.89 -14.99 -1.26
CA SER A 139 -1.70 -15.28 -0.45
C SER A 139 -0.89 -16.44 -1.06
N LEU A 140 -1.56 -17.51 -1.51
CA LEU A 140 -0.93 -18.64 -2.18
C LEU A 140 -0.22 -18.21 -3.47
N VAL A 141 -0.85 -17.37 -4.30
CA VAL A 141 -0.22 -16.82 -5.52
C VAL A 141 1.04 -16.04 -5.18
N MET A 142 1.00 -15.21 -4.13
CA MET A 142 2.17 -14.44 -3.69
C MET A 142 3.27 -15.33 -3.11
N MET A 143 2.93 -16.39 -2.38
CA MET A 143 3.88 -17.39 -1.90
C MET A 143 4.57 -18.14 -3.03
N ARG A 144 3.83 -18.54 -4.08
CA ARG A 144 4.41 -19.18 -5.27
C ARG A 144 5.41 -18.25 -5.96
N LYS A 145 5.05 -16.98 -6.12
CA LYS A 145 5.94 -15.95 -6.68
C LYS A 145 7.18 -15.72 -5.81
N LEU A 146 7.04 -15.76 -4.49
CA LEU A 146 8.17 -15.63 -3.56
C LEU A 146 9.15 -16.79 -3.73
N ILE A 147 8.65 -18.04 -3.74
CA ILE A 147 9.47 -19.24 -3.93
C ILE A 147 10.16 -19.21 -5.29
N GLU A 148 9.44 -18.88 -6.37
CA GLU A 148 10.00 -18.74 -7.71
C GLU A 148 11.19 -17.77 -7.73
N THR A 149 10.99 -16.59 -7.13
CA THR A 149 12.02 -15.55 -7.04
C THR A 149 13.25 -16.04 -6.27
N LEU A 150 13.05 -16.72 -5.13
CA LEU A 150 14.14 -17.23 -4.30
C LEU A 150 14.93 -18.35 -5.00
N ILE A 151 14.26 -19.23 -5.75
CA ILE A 151 14.95 -20.26 -6.54
C ILE A 151 15.82 -19.60 -7.62
N ILE A 152 15.27 -18.63 -8.35
CA ILE A 152 16.03 -17.90 -9.38
C ILE A 152 17.27 -17.22 -8.76
N GLU A 153 17.11 -16.51 -7.64
CA GLU A 153 18.22 -15.86 -6.94
C GLU A 153 19.31 -16.85 -6.53
N LEU A 154 18.93 -18.03 -6.03
CA LEU A 154 19.89 -19.06 -5.62
C LEU A 154 20.73 -19.54 -6.81
N PHE A 155 20.10 -19.80 -7.95
CA PHE A 155 20.82 -20.22 -9.17
C PHE A 155 21.69 -19.10 -9.75
N GLU A 156 21.23 -17.86 -9.68
CA GLU A 156 22.02 -16.67 -10.07
C GLU A 156 23.24 -16.48 -9.17
N PHE A 157 23.06 -16.57 -7.86
CA PHE A 157 24.13 -16.47 -6.88
C PHE A 157 25.20 -17.54 -7.10
N GLU A 158 24.79 -18.76 -7.42
CA GLU A 158 25.69 -19.89 -7.71
C GLU A 158 26.28 -19.88 -9.12
N GLY A 159 25.94 -18.90 -9.96
CA GLY A 159 26.44 -18.76 -11.32
C GLY A 159 25.99 -19.89 -12.27
N ILE A 160 24.83 -20.51 -12.00
CA ILE A 160 24.31 -21.66 -12.76
C ILE A 160 22.91 -21.42 -13.35
N SER A 161 22.52 -20.15 -13.53
CA SER A 161 21.21 -19.74 -14.06
C SER A 161 20.84 -20.36 -15.40
N GLU A 162 21.83 -20.71 -16.24
CA GLU A 162 21.56 -21.34 -17.54
C GLU A 162 20.88 -22.71 -17.40
N LYS A 163 20.99 -23.39 -16.25
CA LYS A 163 20.29 -24.65 -15.98
C LYS A 163 18.77 -24.50 -15.80
N ILE A 164 18.32 -23.27 -15.53
CA ILE A 164 16.93 -22.93 -15.23
C ILE A 164 16.32 -21.97 -16.26
N LYS A 165 16.94 -21.87 -17.44
CA LYS A 165 16.40 -21.13 -18.59
C LYS A 165 15.96 -22.08 -19.69
N ASN A 166 14.93 -21.68 -20.42
CA ASN A 166 14.51 -22.35 -21.64
C ASN A 166 15.39 -21.95 -22.83
N LYS A 167 15.10 -22.50 -24.02
CA LYS A 167 15.87 -22.23 -25.25
C LYS A 167 15.84 -20.77 -25.70
N ASP A 168 14.81 -20.03 -25.31
CA ASP A 168 14.61 -18.63 -25.64
C ASP A 168 15.27 -17.69 -24.60
N GLY A 169 15.90 -18.25 -23.57
CA GLY A 169 16.60 -17.49 -22.51
C GLY A 169 15.70 -17.03 -21.36
N TYR A 170 14.42 -17.41 -21.34
CA TYR A 170 13.51 -17.11 -20.23
C TYR A 170 13.63 -18.13 -19.11
N PHE A 171 13.44 -17.70 -17.86
CA PHE A 171 13.36 -18.62 -16.73
C PHE A 171 12.17 -19.58 -16.87
N LEU A 172 12.38 -20.81 -16.41
CA LEU A 172 11.34 -21.85 -16.40
C LEU A 172 10.20 -21.49 -15.43
N TYR A 173 9.05 -22.14 -15.58
CA TYR A 173 7.94 -22.00 -14.62
C TYR A 173 8.29 -22.65 -13.29
N LEU A 174 7.66 -22.17 -12.20
CA LEU A 174 7.89 -22.66 -10.83
C LEU A 174 7.97 -24.19 -10.69
N SER A 175 7.10 -24.96 -11.36
CA SER A 175 7.14 -26.43 -11.27
C SER A 175 8.48 -27.00 -11.76
N ASP A 176 8.94 -26.56 -12.93
CA ASP A 176 10.23 -27.00 -13.48
C ASP A 176 11.41 -26.45 -12.66
N LEU A 177 11.28 -25.24 -12.09
CA LEU A 177 12.29 -24.67 -11.20
C LEU A 177 12.47 -25.50 -9.93
N ILE A 178 11.38 -26.01 -9.35
CA ILE A 178 11.44 -26.91 -8.18
C ILE A 178 12.16 -28.21 -8.55
N ASP A 179 11.88 -28.81 -9.71
CA ASP A 179 12.57 -30.02 -10.16
C ASP A 179 14.08 -29.78 -10.33
N LYS A 180 14.46 -28.63 -10.90
CA LYS A 180 15.87 -28.22 -11.02
C LYS A 180 16.50 -27.98 -9.65
N LEU A 181 15.79 -27.35 -8.73
CA LEU A 181 16.26 -27.11 -7.36
C LEU A 181 16.54 -28.42 -6.63
N GLN A 182 15.65 -29.41 -6.73
CA GLN A 182 15.78 -30.69 -6.03
C GLN A 182 16.87 -31.60 -6.60
N SER A 183 17.10 -31.53 -7.91
CA SER A 183 18.08 -32.37 -8.61
C SER A 183 19.51 -31.82 -8.57
N GLU A 184 19.68 -30.57 -8.16
CA GLU A 184 21.00 -29.94 -8.10
C GLU A 184 21.83 -30.45 -6.91
N LYS A 185 23.13 -30.66 -7.16
CA LYS A 185 24.08 -31.27 -6.19
C LYS A 185 24.91 -30.23 -5.45
N LYS A 186 24.84 -28.95 -5.85
CA LYS A 186 25.56 -27.86 -5.19
C LYS A 186 25.10 -27.59 -3.76
N TRP A 187 23.86 -27.95 -3.43
CA TRP A 187 23.28 -27.77 -2.10
C TRP A 187 22.59 -29.04 -1.63
N ASN A 188 22.36 -29.11 -0.32
CA ASN A 188 21.56 -30.16 0.29
C ASN A 188 20.26 -29.53 0.80
N LEU A 189 19.13 -30.00 0.27
CA LEU A 189 17.83 -29.66 0.83
C LEU A 189 17.54 -30.56 2.02
N SER A 190 16.87 -30.02 3.04
CA SER A 190 16.39 -30.85 4.15
C SER A 190 15.36 -31.87 3.64
N ARG A 191 15.26 -33.02 4.30
CA ARG A 191 14.28 -34.06 3.95
C ARG A 191 12.84 -33.52 3.93
N ASN A 192 12.50 -32.64 4.87
CA ASN A 192 11.17 -32.01 4.93
C ASN A 192 10.92 -31.13 3.70
N THR A 193 11.92 -30.34 3.31
CA THR A 193 11.84 -29.47 2.12
C THR A 193 11.57 -30.29 0.86
N GLN A 194 12.23 -31.43 0.69
CA GLN A 194 12.02 -32.30 -0.47
C GLN A 194 10.60 -32.88 -0.52
N GLN A 195 10.04 -33.24 0.64
CA GLN A 195 8.71 -33.84 0.72
C GLN A 195 7.58 -32.81 0.54
N SER A 196 7.75 -31.58 1.02
CA SER A 196 6.73 -30.52 0.95
C SER A 196 6.38 -30.06 -0.47
N TYR A 197 7.26 -30.27 -1.45
CA TYR A 197 7.02 -29.88 -2.85
C TYR A 197 6.27 -30.93 -3.68
N LEU A 198 6.01 -32.12 -3.12
CA LEU A 198 5.35 -33.24 -3.81
C LEU A 198 3.83 -33.30 -3.56
N THR A 199 3.29 -32.36 -2.79
CA THR A 199 1.87 -32.21 -2.42
C THR A 199 1.33 -30.89 -2.94
#